data_AF-A0A835W0N3-F1
#
_entry.id   AF-A0A835W0N3-F1
#
_cell.length_a   1.000
_cell.length_b   1.000
_cell.length_c   1.000
_cell.angle_alpha   90.00
_cell.angle_beta   90.00
_cell.angle_gamma   90.00
#
_symmetry.space_group_name_H-M   'P 1'
#
loop_
_entity.id
_entity.type
_entity.pdbx_description
1 polymer ?
#
loop_
_entity_poly.entity_id
_entity_poly.type
_entity_poly.pdbx_seq_one_letter_code
_entity_poly.pdbx_strand_id
1 'polypeptide(L)'
;MYQHFCGKEVMMLAELQGQYAFVLYDAAKKQAFAARDPSGSEPLYYKLDADGAVLFTNDVDSLPNGETDRKGWKELSPGHYMCGRTITQFALSLDGLATRVHKESMDADALHAMLQAEVKAEEEERTFSFGSRPRLSRNRSK
;
A
#
# COMPACT_ATOMS: atom_id res chain seq x y z
N MET A 1 -10.96 30.34 8.05
CA MET A 1 -12.21 29.94 7.37
C MET A 1 -11.90 28.74 6.48
N TYR A 2 -12.06 27.50 6.98
CA TYR A 2 -11.70 26.29 6.23
C TYR A 2 -12.92 25.80 5.42
N GLN A 3 -13.06 26.32 4.20
CA GLN A 3 -14.15 25.96 3.29
C GLN A 3 -13.85 24.65 2.53
N HIS A 4 -14.74 23.67 2.72
CA HIS A 4 -15.01 22.54 1.82
C HIS A 4 -13.85 21.56 1.61
N PHE A 5 -13.82 20.52 2.45
CA PHE A 5 -12.81 19.47 2.38
C PHE A 5 -13.15 18.30 1.44
N CYS A 6 -14.42 18.04 1.11
CA CYS A 6 -14.84 16.83 0.38
C CYS A 6 -14.03 16.61 -0.92
N GLY A 7 -13.04 15.71 -0.87
CA GLY A 7 -12.17 15.30 -1.98
C GLY A 7 -10.74 15.85 -1.97
N LYS A 8 -10.43 16.85 -1.13
CA LYS A 8 -9.07 17.45 -1.01
C LYS A 8 -8.26 16.90 0.15
N GLU A 9 -8.87 16.13 1.04
CA GLU A 9 -8.21 15.60 2.23
C GLU A 9 -7.00 14.74 1.85
N VAL A 10 -7.16 13.89 0.84
CA VAL A 10 -6.08 13.02 0.33
C VAL A 10 -4.92 13.85 -0.22
N MET A 11 -5.20 14.93 -0.96
CA MET A 11 -4.13 15.77 -1.52
C MET A 11 -3.37 16.51 -0.41
N MET A 12 -4.08 17.04 0.59
CA MET A 12 -3.46 17.72 1.74
C MET A 12 -2.60 16.76 2.56
N LEU A 13 -3.08 15.53 2.79
CA LEU A 13 -2.31 14.51 3.50
C LEU A 13 -1.10 14.02 2.71
N ALA A 14 -1.18 14.00 1.38
CA ALA A 14 -0.05 13.63 0.52
C ALA A 14 1.08 14.68 0.53
N GLU A 15 0.78 15.96 0.82
CA GLU A 15 1.78 17.02 0.94
C GLU A 15 2.49 17.03 2.31
N LEU A 16 1.91 16.40 3.34
CA LEU A 16 2.52 16.31 4.66
C LEU A 16 3.67 15.30 4.66
N GLN A 17 4.87 15.77 4.97
CA GLN A 17 6.05 14.92 5.15
C GLN A 17 6.46 14.89 6.62
N GLY A 18 6.55 13.69 7.20
CA GLY A 18 6.98 13.48 8.58
C GLY A 18 6.23 12.35 9.27
N GLN A 19 6.49 12.18 10.57
CA GLN A 19 5.75 11.28 11.46
C GLN A 19 4.69 12.12 12.17
N TYR A 20 3.43 11.69 12.10
CA TYR A 20 2.33 12.44 12.68
C TYR A 20 1.10 11.57 12.97
N ALA A 21 0.47 11.88 14.09
CA ALA A 21 -0.87 11.48 14.44
C ALA A 21 -1.59 12.71 15.00
N PHE A 22 -2.68 13.14 14.37
CA PHE A 22 -3.39 14.34 14.81
C PHE A 22 -4.90 14.22 14.69
N VAL A 23 -5.60 15.09 15.42
CA VAL A 23 -7.06 15.25 15.37
C VAL A 23 -7.38 16.74 15.24
N LEU A 24 -8.24 17.08 14.28
CA LEU A 24 -8.76 18.42 14.03
C LEU A 24 -10.28 18.40 14.25
N TYR A 25 -10.79 19.36 14.99
CA TYR A 25 -12.22 19.52 15.19
C TYR A 25 -12.75 20.74 14.42
N ASP A 26 -13.66 20.52 13.48
CA ASP A 26 -14.38 21.57 12.77
C ASP A 26 -15.64 21.94 13.59
N ALA A 27 -15.55 23.04 14.34
CA ALA A 27 -16.65 23.53 15.18
C ALA A 27 -17.90 23.93 14.38
N ALA A 28 -17.75 24.36 13.12
CA ALA A 28 -18.88 24.75 12.29
C ALA A 28 -19.68 23.53 11.82
N LYS A 29 -18.99 22.45 11.46
CA LYS A 29 -19.62 21.18 11.04
C LYS A 29 -19.89 20.21 12.19
N LYS A 30 -19.35 20.48 13.38
CA LYS A 30 -19.34 19.57 14.54
C LYS A 30 -18.76 18.20 14.19
N GLN A 31 -17.68 18.18 13.42
CA GLN A 31 -17.04 16.96 12.93
C GLN A 31 -15.56 16.95 13.26
N ALA A 32 -15.07 15.77 13.66
CA ALA A 32 -13.65 15.52 13.84
C ALA A 32 -13.05 14.90 12.56
N PHE A 33 -11.84 15.33 12.26
CA PHE A 33 -10.96 14.75 11.26
C PHE A 33 -9.69 14.27 11.96
N ALA A 34 -9.38 12.99 11.85
CA ALA A 34 -8.18 12.41 12.44
C ALA A 34 -7.34 11.74 11.36
N ALA A 35 -6.02 11.85 11.41
CA ALA A 35 -5.15 11.22 10.43
C ALA A 35 -3.88 10.68 11.09
N ARG A 36 -3.41 9.54 10.57
CA ARG A 36 -2.15 8.92 10.95
C ARG A 36 -1.28 8.72 9.73
N ASP A 37 0.00 9.06 9.86
CA ASP A 37 0.97 8.94 8.79
C ASP A 37 1.21 7.46 8.37
N PRO A 38 1.82 7.21 7.20
CA PRO A 38 2.03 5.85 6.68
C PRO A 38 3.15 5.08 7.40
N SER A 39 4.07 5.76 8.09
CA SER A 39 5.08 5.09 8.93
C SER A 39 4.43 4.43 10.14
N GLY A 40 3.38 5.05 10.68
CA GLY A 40 2.68 4.56 11.86
C GLY A 40 3.49 4.67 13.16
N SER A 41 4.55 5.49 13.18
CA SER A 41 5.45 5.62 14.33
C SER A 41 4.71 6.13 15.58
N GLU A 42 3.82 7.11 15.40
CA GLU A 42 2.96 7.61 16.48
C GLU A 42 1.61 6.86 16.48
N PRO A 43 1.17 6.30 17.64
CA PRO A 43 -0.10 5.61 17.75
C PRO A 43 -1.27 6.60 17.81
N LEU A 44 -2.41 6.18 17.25
CA LEU A 44 -3.67 6.90 17.37
C LEU A 44 -4.82 5.91 17.52
N TYR A 45 -5.53 5.99 18.62
CA TYR A 45 -6.68 5.17 18.94
C TYR A 45 -7.95 6.01 18.89
N TYR A 46 -9.05 5.36 18.55
CA TYR A 46 -10.37 5.95 18.54
C TYR A 46 -11.39 5.00 19.18
N LYS A 47 -12.46 5.57 19.72
CA LYS A 47 -13.62 4.82 20.24
C LYS A 47 -14.89 5.54 19.84
N LEU A 48 -15.88 4.77 19.40
CA LEU A 48 -17.24 5.27 19.15
C LEU A 48 -18.05 5.05 20.42
N ASP A 49 -18.67 6.12 20.92
CA ASP A 49 -19.54 6.06 22.09
C ASP A 49 -20.99 5.78 21.68
N ALA A 50 -21.82 5.34 22.64
CA ALA A 50 -23.23 5.03 22.44
C ALA A 50 -24.04 6.25 21.97
N ASP A 51 -23.65 7.45 22.41
CA ASP A 51 -24.26 8.73 22.01
C ASP A 51 -23.80 9.20 20.62
N GLY A 52 -22.97 8.41 19.94
CA GLY A 52 -22.45 8.72 18.61
C GLY A 52 -21.29 9.71 18.59
N ALA A 53 -20.73 10.03 19.77
CA ALA A 53 -19.47 10.75 19.93
C ALA A 53 -18.27 9.89 19.51
N VAL A 54 -17.18 10.55 19.16
CA VAL A 54 -15.91 9.89 18.82
C VAL A 54 -14.84 10.40 19.77
N LEU A 55 -14.22 9.49 20.51
CA LEU A 55 -13.10 9.76 21.39
C LEU A 55 -11.80 9.39 20.67
N PHE A 56 -10.74 10.13 20.95
CA PHE A 56 -9.40 9.87 20.42
C PHE A 56 -8.38 9.91 21.56
N THR A 57 -7.39 9.03 21.50
CA THR A 57 -6.24 9.03 22.41
C THR A 57 -5.01 8.47 21.69
N ASN A 58 -3.81 8.90 22.08
CA ASN A 58 -2.57 8.23 21.68
C ASN A 58 -2.19 7.09 22.64
N ASP A 59 -2.74 7.08 23.86
CA ASP A 59 -2.47 6.05 24.86
C ASP A 59 -3.77 5.66 25.59
N VAL A 60 -4.19 4.41 25.39
CA VAL A 60 -5.41 3.85 26.02
C VAL A 60 -5.20 3.59 27.51
N ASP A 61 -3.96 3.38 27.95
CA ASP A 61 -3.63 2.99 29.32
C ASP A 61 -3.53 4.17 30.28
N SER A 62 -3.26 5.35 29.72
CA SER A 62 -3.24 6.62 30.45
C SER A 62 -4.64 7.15 30.83
N LEU A 63 -5.71 6.52 30.32
CA LEU A 63 -7.07 7.02 30.49
C LEU A 63 -7.58 6.82 31.93
N PRO A 64 -8.35 7.78 32.47
CA PRO A 64 -8.89 7.66 33.82
C PRO A 64 -9.81 6.45 33.95
N ASN A 65 -9.77 5.81 35.13
CA ASN A 65 -10.34 4.50 35.45
C ASN A 65 -11.82 4.25 35.04
N GLY A 66 -12.59 5.29 34.71
CA GLY A 66 -13.97 5.21 34.22
C GLY A 66 -14.11 4.90 32.72
N GLU A 67 -13.10 5.18 31.89
CA GLU A 67 -13.14 4.95 30.42
C GLU A 67 -12.35 3.71 29.97
N THR A 68 -11.75 3.00 30.94
CA THR A 68 -10.82 1.85 30.80
C THR A 68 -11.43 0.57 30.25
N ASP A 69 -12.63 0.61 29.66
CA ASP A 69 -13.11 -0.54 28.89
C ASP A 69 -12.32 -0.61 27.57
N ARG A 70 -11.12 -1.20 27.66
CA ARG A 70 -10.19 -1.44 26.54
C ARG A 70 -10.89 -2.11 25.35
N LYS A 71 -11.99 -2.84 25.58
CA LYS A 71 -12.78 -3.51 24.52
C LYS A 71 -13.36 -2.56 23.46
N GLY A 72 -13.50 -1.27 23.75
CA GLY A 72 -14.07 -0.29 22.82
C GLY A 72 -13.05 0.44 21.94
N TRP A 73 -11.76 0.40 22.30
CA TRP A 73 -10.73 1.18 21.62
C TRP A 73 -10.18 0.44 20.40
N LYS A 74 -10.08 1.16 19.29
CA LYS A 74 -9.52 0.66 18.02
C LYS A 74 -8.38 1.55 17.59
N GLU A 75 -7.33 0.95 17.07
CA GLU A 75 -6.21 1.70 16.48
C GLU A 75 -6.58 2.17 15.07
N LEU A 76 -6.27 3.42 14.75
CA LEU A 76 -6.34 3.93 13.38
C LEU A 76 -5.14 3.40 12.61
N SER A 77 -5.38 2.59 11.59
CA SER A 77 -4.32 1.99 10.77
C SER A 77 -3.38 3.05 10.17
N PRO A 78 -2.06 2.77 10.03
CA PRO A 78 -1.13 3.66 9.34
C PRO A 78 -1.59 4.02 7.94
N GLY A 79 -1.37 5.26 7.52
CA GLY A 79 -1.79 5.76 6.20
C GLY A 79 -3.31 5.87 6.02
N HIS A 80 -4.07 5.89 7.11
CA HIS A 80 -5.51 6.11 7.11
C HIS A 80 -5.87 7.43 7.79
N TYR A 81 -7.00 7.98 7.38
CA TYR A 81 -7.67 9.07 8.05
C TYR A 81 -9.11 8.71 8.36
N MET A 82 -9.68 9.37 9.36
CA MET A 82 -11.07 9.29 9.76
C MET A 82 -11.71 10.66 9.58
N CYS A 83 -12.85 10.71 8.91
CA CYS A 83 -13.69 11.90 8.83
C CYS A 83 -15.09 11.52 9.33
N GLY A 84 -15.48 12.07 10.48
CA GLY A 84 -16.71 11.66 11.17
C GLY A 84 -16.66 10.20 11.60
N ARG A 85 -17.36 9.31 10.87
CA ARG A 85 -17.40 7.85 11.13
C ARG A 85 -16.76 7.02 10.02
N THR A 86 -16.35 7.67 8.93
CA THR A 86 -15.77 6.99 7.77
C THR A 86 -14.26 6.96 7.92
N ILE A 87 -13.68 5.79 7.74
CA ILE A 87 -12.23 5.58 7.69
C ILE A 87 -11.85 5.34 6.24
N THR A 88 -10.79 5.99 5.78
CA THR A 88 -10.32 5.90 4.41
C THR A 88 -8.80 5.85 4.38
N GLN A 89 -8.26 4.98 3.52
CA GLN A 89 -6.85 4.88 3.27
C GLN A 89 -6.42 5.95 2.26
N PHE A 90 -5.36 6.69 2.58
CA PHE A 90 -4.75 7.65 1.64
C PHE A 90 -3.34 7.22 1.20
N ALA A 91 -2.69 6.33 1.94
CA ALA A 91 -1.37 5.82 1.63
C ALA A 91 -1.19 4.37 2.11
N LEU A 92 -0.29 3.62 1.46
CA LEU A 92 0.13 2.31 1.96
C LEU A 92 1.06 2.48 3.15
N SER A 93 0.93 1.61 4.14
CA SER A 93 1.96 1.47 5.17
C SER A 93 3.29 1.03 4.54
N LEU A 94 4.39 1.25 5.25
CA LEU A 94 5.73 0.79 4.80
C LEU A 94 5.74 -0.72 4.49
N ASP A 95 5.08 -1.52 5.32
CA ASP A 95 4.93 -2.98 5.13
C ASP A 95 4.10 -3.33 3.89
N GLY A 96 2.98 -2.61 3.69
CA GLY A 96 2.14 -2.77 2.50
C GLY A 96 2.87 -2.39 1.21
N LEU A 97 3.73 -1.36 1.26
CA LEU A 97 4.56 -0.95 0.14
C LEU A 97 5.66 -1.99 -0.15
N ALA A 98 6.36 -2.48 0.88
CA ALA A 98 7.40 -3.51 0.74
C ALA A 98 6.84 -4.80 0.11
N THR A 99 5.66 -5.24 0.57
CA THR A 99 4.97 -6.42 0.02
C THR A 99 4.63 -6.23 -1.46
N ARG A 100 4.16 -5.02 -1.83
CA ARG A 100 3.81 -4.69 -3.21
C ARG A 100 5.03 -4.73 -4.14
N VAL A 101 6.12 -4.08 -3.73
CA VAL A 101 7.38 -4.06 -4.49
C VAL A 101 7.93 -5.48 -4.64
N HIS A 102 7.89 -6.29 -3.58
CA HIS A 102 8.34 -7.67 -3.65
C HIS A 102 7.53 -8.49 -4.65
N LYS A 103 6.20 -8.39 -4.61
CA LYS A 103 5.32 -9.09 -5.56
C LYS A 103 5.61 -8.68 -7.01
N GLU A 104 5.73 -7.39 -7.27
CA GLU A 104 6.05 -6.86 -8.61
C GLU A 104 7.42 -7.35 -9.10
N SER A 105 8.41 -7.49 -8.21
CA SER A 105 9.72 -8.04 -8.57
C SER A 105 9.66 -9.52 -8.97
N MET A 106 8.87 -10.33 -8.26
CA MET A 106 8.69 -11.75 -8.59
C MET A 106 8.03 -11.93 -9.95
N ASP A 107 7.03 -11.10 -10.26
CA ASP A 107 6.34 -11.13 -11.56
C ASP A 107 7.31 -10.76 -12.70
N ALA A 108 8.21 -9.79 -12.46
CA ALA A 108 9.23 -9.39 -13.43
C ALA A 108 10.29 -10.49 -13.64
N ASP A 109 10.78 -11.12 -12.57
CA ASP A 109 11.74 -12.21 -12.63
C ASP A 109 11.16 -13.45 -13.33
N ALA A 110 9.89 -13.77 -13.04
CA ALA A 110 9.16 -14.86 -13.70
C ALA A 110 9.01 -14.60 -15.20
N LEU A 111 8.62 -13.37 -15.59
CA LEU A 111 8.53 -12.98 -16.99
C LEU A 111 9.90 -13.05 -17.70
N HIS A 112 10.97 -12.61 -17.02
CA HIS A 112 12.32 -12.67 -17.56
C HIS A 112 12.77 -14.12 -17.82
N ALA A 113 12.52 -15.02 -16.87
CA ALA A 113 12.85 -16.44 -17.01
C ALA A 113 12.09 -17.10 -18.18
N MET A 114 10.81 -16.75 -18.38
CA MET A 114 10.03 -17.25 -19.52
C MET A 114 10.61 -16.78 -20.85
N LEU A 115 10.97 -15.50 -20.97
CA LEU A 115 11.59 -14.95 -22.18
C LEU A 115 12.94 -15.61 -22.49
N GLN A 116 13.77 -15.83 -21.47
CA GLN A 116 15.05 -16.54 -21.66
C GLN A 116 14.85 -17.97 -22.13
N ALA A 117 13.85 -18.69 -21.59
CA ALA A 117 13.55 -20.05 -22.01
C ALA A 117 13.10 -20.11 -23.48
N GLU A 118 12.26 -19.17 -23.90
CA GLU A 118 11.80 -19.06 -25.30
C GLU A 118 12.97 -18.74 -26.26
N VAL A 119 13.80 -17.73 -25.92
CA VAL A 119 14.97 -17.37 -26.73
C VAL A 119 15.93 -18.56 -26.85
N LYS A 120 16.14 -19.30 -25.77
CA LYS A 120 16.99 -20.50 -25.79
C LYS A 120 16.40 -21.61 -26.66
N ALA A 121 15.09 -21.82 -26.61
CA ALA A 121 14.41 -22.78 -27.48
C ALA A 121 14.57 -22.39 -28.97
N GLU A 122 14.39 -21.11 -29.31
CA GLU A 122 14.61 -20.62 -30.67
C GLU A 122 16.08 -20.76 -31.12
N GLU A 123 17.04 -20.51 -30.24
CA GLU A 123 18.47 -20.69 -30.54
C GLU A 123 18.84 -22.16 -30.76
N GLU A 124 18.27 -23.07 -29.98
CA GLU A 124 18.43 -24.52 -30.12
C GLU A 124 17.82 -25.01 -31.45
N GLU A 125 16.64 -24.53 -31.84
CA GLU A 125 16.04 -24.83 -33.14
C GLU A 125 16.88 -24.28 -34.30
N ARG A 126 17.41 -23.05 -34.18
CA ARG A 126 18.30 -22.44 -35.19
C ARG A 126 19.61 -23.21 -35.33
N THR A 127 20.22 -23.65 -34.24
CA THR A 127 21.45 -24.47 -34.29
C THR A 127 21.19 -25.86 -34.86
N PHE A 128 20.05 -26.49 -34.55
CA PHE A 128 19.66 -27.77 -35.13
C PHE A 128 19.42 -27.68 -36.65
N SER A 129 18.88 -26.56 -37.13
CA SER A 129 18.68 -26.30 -38.57
C SER A 129 19.98 -26.13 -39.38
N PHE A 130 21.09 -25.71 -38.76
CA PHE A 130 22.37 -25.51 -39.45
C PHE A 130 23.19 -26.81 -39.60
N GLY A 131 22.90 -27.84 -38.79
CA GLY A 131 23.58 -29.14 -38.82
C GLY A 131 23.12 -30.11 -39.92
N SER A 132 21.97 -29.86 -40.54
CA SER A 132 21.36 -30.75 -41.54
C SER A 132 21.35 -30.16 -42.95
N ARG A 133 22.53 -29.91 -43.54
CA ARG A 133 22.66 -29.85 -45.00
C ARG A 133 23.34 -31.12 -45.49
N PRO A 134 22.65 -32.02 -46.22
CA PRO A 134 23.32 -33.18 -46.80
C PRO A 134 24.38 -32.69 -47.78
N ARG A 135 25.64 -33.08 -47.56
CA ARG A 135 26.71 -32.86 -48.54
C ARG A 135 26.37 -33.68 -49.78
N LEU A 136 25.85 -33.02 -50.81
CA LEU A 136 25.74 -33.60 -52.16
C LEU A 136 27.12 -34.10 -52.58
N SER A 137 27.29 -35.42 -52.61
CA SER A 137 28.47 -36.05 -53.18
C SER A 137 28.49 -35.76 -54.68
N ARG A 138 29.42 -34.91 -55.12
CA ARG A 138 29.70 -34.71 -56.55
C ARG A 138 30.30 -36.00 -57.10
N ASN A 139 29.51 -36.77 -57.83
CA ASN A 139 30.05 -37.85 -58.65
C ASN A 139 30.80 -37.23 -59.84
N ARG A 140 32.10 -37.53 -59.89
CA ARG A 140 33.02 -37.14 -60.97
C ARG A 140 33.01 -38.25 -62.00
N SER A 141 32.32 -38.05 -63.12
CA SER A 141 32.47 -38.92 -64.30
C SER A 141 33.66 -38.45 -65.14
N LYS A 142 34.44 -39.42 -65.64
CA LYS A 142 35.47 -39.24 -66.66
C LYS A 142 34.85 -39.04 -68.03
#